data_AF-A0A2E7DJZ1-F1
#
_entry.id   AF-A0A2E7DJZ1-F1
#
_cell.length_a   1.000
_cell.length_b   1.000
_cell.length_c   1.000
_cell.angle_alpha   90.00
_cell.angle_beta   90.00
_cell.angle_gamma   90.00
#
_symmetry.space_group_name_H-M   'P 1'
#
loop_
_entity.id
_entity.type
_entity.pdbx_description
1 polymer ?
#
loop_
_entity_poly.entity_id
_entity_poly.type
_entity_poly.pdbx_seq_one_letter_code
_entity_poly.pdbx_strand_id
1 'polypeptide(L)'
;MIKVLSLSLDIDLLDYSKLLYRQGLKHRIIEESGVQSIYVENDSDADYVKQSLQDYLDNRGTLQNKSHKNYIAASQLRNLPLVLIAAYIRSPVTLSLISVSVLVGIITSLGSEIIRFDYLFYPLIASSGLAELLADINSVRIAIGTLTPVFLHFGELHLVFNMLWLWYFGRQLESLQPVWMFLFLLVVTAFVSNTTQYMVIGYNNFGGMSGVVYGLVGYTWVIHRFMPRSHILINTNMFVFFVIALFLMEIVGSSWIATAAHVGGLVCGLLIGIAVAIYYRTVLKRDIVGKMIREEA
;
A
#
# COMPACT_ATOMS: atom_id res chain seq x y z
N MET A 1 -4.34 -19.60 28.04
CA MET A 1 -3.31 -20.26 27.22
C MET A 1 -2.39 -21.02 28.15
N ILE A 2 -2.30 -22.34 27.97
CA ILE A 2 -1.55 -23.29 28.81
C ILE A 2 -0.27 -23.65 28.07
N LYS A 3 0.88 -23.57 28.74
CA LYS A 3 2.18 -23.95 28.18
C LYS A 3 2.31 -25.47 28.17
N VAL A 4 2.47 -26.06 26.99
CA VAL A 4 2.55 -27.52 26.82
C VAL A 4 3.98 -28.02 26.95
N LEU A 5 4.90 -27.44 26.16
CA LEU A 5 6.31 -27.85 26.14
C LEU A 5 7.21 -26.72 25.61
N SER A 6 8.51 -26.81 25.90
CA SER A 6 9.55 -25.94 25.35
C SER A 6 10.57 -26.79 24.58
N LEU A 7 10.92 -26.37 23.37
CA LEU A 7 11.86 -27.04 22.46
C LEU A 7 12.99 -26.10 22.07
N SER A 8 14.13 -26.66 21.69
CA SER A 8 15.26 -25.87 21.20
C SER A 8 14.95 -25.24 19.82
N LEU A 9 15.54 -24.07 19.54
CA LEU A 9 15.29 -23.27 18.33
C LEU A 9 15.73 -23.94 17.02
N ASP A 10 16.57 -24.97 17.09
CA ASP A 10 16.99 -25.78 15.94
C ASP A 10 15.89 -26.72 15.42
N ILE A 11 14.82 -26.92 16.21
CA ILE A 11 13.68 -27.74 15.82
C ILE A 11 12.67 -26.87 15.07
N ASP A 12 12.65 -26.98 13.74
CA ASP A 12 11.57 -26.37 12.94
C ASP A 12 10.20 -27.02 13.23
N LEU A 13 9.31 -26.24 13.87
CA LEU A 13 7.94 -26.61 14.23
C LEU A 13 6.89 -26.16 13.20
N LEU A 14 7.28 -25.60 12.05
CA LEU A 14 6.33 -25.05 11.07
C LEU A 14 5.36 -26.11 10.54
N ASP A 15 5.87 -27.29 10.17
CA ASP A 15 5.03 -28.36 9.64
C ASP A 15 4.17 -29.01 10.72
N TYR A 16 4.68 -29.08 11.94
CA TYR A 16 3.90 -29.48 13.10
C TYR A 16 2.77 -28.49 13.41
N SER A 17 3.05 -27.18 13.35
CA SER A 17 2.05 -26.12 13.51
C SER A 17 0.94 -26.22 12.46
N LYS A 18 1.28 -26.50 11.19
CA LYS A 18 0.28 -26.74 10.14
C LYS A 18 -0.57 -27.98 10.43
N LEU A 19 0.01 -29.05 10.97
CA LEU A 19 -0.72 -30.26 11.36
C LEU A 19 -1.75 -29.94 12.45
N LEU A 20 -1.33 -29.25 13.51
CA LEU A 20 -2.23 -28.83 14.59
C LEU A 20 -3.36 -27.94 14.08
N TYR A 21 -3.05 -27.01 13.17
CA TYR A 21 -4.07 -26.16 12.55
C TYR A 21 -5.10 -26.96 11.75
N ARG A 22 -4.67 -27.97 10.98
CA ARG A 22 -5.56 -28.86 10.22
C ARG A 22 -6.46 -29.71 11.12
N GLN A 23 -6.00 -30.01 12.33
CA GLN A 23 -6.77 -30.74 13.34
C GLN A 23 -7.72 -29.82 14.13
N GLY A 24 -7.79 -28.52 13.78
CA GLY A 24 -8.65 -27.55 14.45
C GLY A 24 -8.11 -27.07 15.80
N LEU A 25 -6.85 -27.39 16.14
CA LEU A 25 -6.25 -27.03 17.42
C LEU A 25 -5.69 -25.60 17.35
N LYS A 26 -6.33 -24.71 18.11
CA LYS A 26 -5.81 -23.36 18.34
C LYS A 26 -4.57 -23.42 19.21
N HIS A 27 -3.45 -23.03 18.63
CA HIS A 27 -2.15 -23.06 19.30
C HIS A 27 -1.34 -21.82 18.94
N ARG A 28 -0.36 -21.49 19.79
CA ARG A 28 0.59 -20.41 19.57
C ARG A 28 1.99 -20.90 19.91
N ILE A 29 2.94 -20.62 19.02
CA ILE A 29 4.36 -20.90 19.25
C ILE A 29 5.05 -19.55 19.51
N ILE A 30 5.70 -19.42 20.66
CA ILE A 30 6.39 -18.20 21.08
C ILE A 30 7.82 -18.55 21.42
N GLU A 31 8.76 -17.71 21.02
CA GLU A 31 10.14 -17.81 21.48
C GLU A 31 10.29 -17.13 22.84
N GLU A 32 10.78 -17.86 23.83
CA GLU A 32 11.05 -17.38 25.18
C GLU A 32 12.44 -17.84 25.59
N SER A 33 13.33 -16.90 25.93
CA SER A 33 14.66 -17.22 26.49
C SER A 33 15.49 -18.22 25.68
N GLY A 34 15.43 -18.15 24.34
CA GLY A 34 16.19 -19.03 23.45
C GLY A 34 15.58 -20.41 23.20
N VAL A 35 14.33 -20.63 23.61
CA VAL A 35 13.56 -21.86 23.31
C VAL A 35 12.19 -21.52 22.73
N GLN A 36 11.66 -22.39 21.87
CA GLN A 36 10.32 -22.29 21.31
C GLN A 36 9.32 -22.98 22.23
N SER A 37 8.35 -22.24 22.75
CA SER A 37 7.30 -22.73 23.65
C SER A 37 5.96 -22.81 22.94
N ILE A 38 5.29 -23.96 23.04
CA ILE A 38 3.95 -24.19 22.46
C ILE A 38 2.89 -23.94 23.53
N TYR A 39 1.89 -23.13 23.19
CA TYR A 39 0.74 -22.80 24.03
C TYR A 39 -0.57 -23.25 23.37
N VAL A 40 -1.49 -23.80 24.14
CA VAL A 40 -2.85 -24.21 23.71
C VAL A 40 -3.94 -23.53 24.56
N GLU A 41 -5.19 -23.53 24.12
CA GLU A 41 -6.29 -22.88 24.85
C GLU A 41 -6.85 -23.74 26.00
N ASN A 42 -6.99 -25.05 25.82
CA ASN A 42 -7.65 -25.96 26.77
C ASN A 42 -6.70 -27.06 27.30
N ASP A 43 -6.96 -27.56 28.51
CA ASP A 43 -6.18 -28.65 29.11
C ASP A 43 -6.30 -29.97 28.32
N SER A 44 -7.47 -30.25 27.74
CA SER A 44 -7.69 -31.42 26.88
C SER A 44 -6.79 -31.45 25.64
N ASP A 45 -6.45 -30.26 25.13
CA ASP A 45 -5.62 -30.10 23.94
C ASP A 45 -4.13 -30.20 24.31
N ALA A 46 -3.77 -29.90 25.57
CA ALA A 46 -2.39 -29.94 26.04
C ALA A 46 -1.85 -31.38 26.07
N ASP A 47 -2.64 -32.34 26.56
CA ASP A 47 -2.24 -33.75 26.60
C ASP A 47 -2.11 -34.34 25.20
N TYR A 48 -3.04 -34.01 24.30
CA TYR A 48 -2.97 -34.41 22.89
C TYR A 48 -1.71 -33.87 22.21
N VAL A 49 -1.46 -32.56 22.32
CA VAL A 49 -0.30 -31.90 21.68
C VAL A 49 1.02 -32.45 22.23
N LYS A 50 1.08 -32.82 23.52
CA LYS A 50 2.27 -33.41 24.12
C LYS A 50 2.58 -34.80 23.55
N GLN A 51 1.57 -35.64 23.37
CA GLN A 51 1.72 -36.98 22.79
C GLN A 51 2.04 -36.90 21.29
N SER A 52 1.27 -36.14 20.52
CA SER A 52 1.49 -36.03 19.07
C SER A 52 2.82 -35.38 18.70
N LEU A 53 3.38 -34.54 19.59
CA LEU A 53 4.68 -33.92 19.38
C LEU A 53 5.81 -34.94 19.56
N GLN A 54 5.71 -35.83 20.54
CA GLN A 54 6.69 -36.91 20.72
C GLN A 54 6.68 -37.84 19.50
N ASP A 55 5.50 -38.26 19.05
CA ASP A 55 5.35 -39.06 17.83
C ASP A 55 5.92 -38.34 16.59
N TYR A 56 5.73 -37.03 16.50
CA TYR A 56 6.26 -36.21 15.41
C TYR A 56 7.80 -36.13 15.44
N LEU A 57 8.40 -35.96 16.63
CA LEU A 57 9.85 -35.89 16.81
C LEU A 57 10.51 -37.24 16.53
N ASP A 58 9.90 -38.34 16.97
CA ASP A 58 10.40 -39.69 16.76
C ASP A 58 10.34 -40.09 15.28
N ASN A 59 9.27 -39.70 14.57
CA ASN A 59 9.14 -39.92 13.12
C ASN A 59 9.98 -38.94 12.27
N ARG A 60 10.56 -37.89 12.87
CA ARG A 60 11.40 -36.92 12.16
C ARG A 60 12.76 -37.50 11.74
N GLY A 61 13.23 -38.54 12.44
CA GLY A 61 14.53 -39.18 12.20
C GLY A 61 14.70 -39.80 10.82
N THR A 62 13.61 -40.05 10.08
CA THR A 62 13.64 -40.61 8.72
C THR A 62 13.56 -39.56 7.61
N LEU A 63 13.20 -38.30 7.92
CA LEU A 63 13.04 -37.22 6.92
C LEU A 63 14.23 -36.24 6.92
N GLN A 64 15.14 -36.35 7.89
CA GLN A 64 16.22 -35.39 8.13
C GLN A 64 17.51 -35.65 7.34
N ASN A 65 17.44 -36.30 6.16
CA ASN A 65 18.60 -36.45 5.26
C ASN A 65 18.55 -35.56 4.01
N LYS A 66 17.60 -34.61 3.94
CA LYS A 66 17.54 -33.57 2.90
C LYS A 66 17.00 -32.26 3.47
N SER A 67 17.73 -31.59 4.36
CA SER A 67 17.32 -30.27 4.87
C SER A 67 18.42 -29.23 4.60
N HIS A 68 18.25 -28.40 3.56
CA HIS A 68 17.50 -27.14 3.59
C HIS A 68 18.16 -26.03 4.41
N LYS A 69 19.44 -25.71 4.13
CA LYS A 69 20.04 -24.43 4.58
C LYS A 69 20.31 -23.38 3.48
N ASN A 70 20.26 -23.74 2.18
CA ASN A 70 20.63 -22.79 1.10
C ASN A 70 19.56 -22.55 0.01
N TYR A 71 18.35 -23.10 0.11
CA TYR A 71 17.37 -23.07 -1.00
C TYR A 71 16.37 -21.90 -0.98
N ILE A 72 16.18 -21.19 0.15
CA ILE A 72 15.13 -20.16 0.24
C ILE A 72 15.58 -18.82 -0.40
N ALA A 73 16.83 -18.40 -0.22
CA ALA A 73 17.31 -17.14 -0.79
C ALA A 73 17.54 -17.19 -2.31
N ALA A 74 18.08 -18.31 -2.83
CA ALA A 74 18.38 -18.45 -4.26
C ALA A 74 17.14 -18.73 -5.14
N SER A 75 16.07 -19.31 -4.58
CA SER A 75 14.84 -19.62 -5.33
C SER A 75 13.91 -18.41 -5.49
N GLN A 76 13.95 -17.43 -4.57
CA GLN A 76 13.16 -16.20 -4.69
C GLN A 76 13.68 -15.28 -5.81
N LEU A 77 15.01 -15.17 -5.98
CA LEU A 77 15.62 -14.35 -7.05
C LEU A 77 15.37 -14.93 -8.45
N ARG A 78 15.30 -16.27 -8.58
CA ARG A 78 15.08 -16.94 -9.87
C ARG A 78 13.65 -16.77 -10.41
N ASN A 79 12.69 -16.48 -9.54
CA ASN A 79 11.28 -16.28 -9.89
C ASN A 79 10.86 -14.80 -9.90
N LEU A 80 11.81 -13.85 -9.74
CA LEU A 80 11.52 -12.42 -9.76
C LEU A 80 10.66 -11.98 -10.96
N PRO A 81 10.93 -12.38 -12.22
CA PRO A 81 10.06 -11.98 -13.34
C PRO A 81 8.64 -12.55 -13.22
N LEU A 82 8.48 -13.79 -12.75
CA LEU A 82 7.15 -14.40 -12.54
C LEU A 82 6.39 -13.70 -11.39
N VAL A 83 7.08 -13.31 -10.32
CA VAL A 83 6.50 -12.56 -9.20
C VAL A 83 6.07 -11.16 -9.64
N LEU A 84 6.87 -10.46 -10.43
CA LEU A 84 6.55 -9.14 -10.98
C LEU A 84 5.37 -9.21 -11.96
N ILE A 85 5.32 -10.23 -12.82
CA ILE A 85 4.19 -10.47 -13.73
C ILE A 85 2.91 -10.75 -12.92
N ALA A 86 2.98 -11.62 -11.91
CA ALA A 86 1.83 -11.91 -11.06
C ALA A 86 1.35 -10.68 -10.27
N ALA A 87 2.26 -9.82 -9.82
CA ALA A 87 1.95 -8.54 -9.20
C ALA A 87 1.28 -7.58 -10.19
N TYR A 88 1.78 -7.48 -11.42
CA TYR A 88 1.23 -6.64 -12.48
C TYR A 88 -0.18 -7.04 -12.88
N ILE A 89 -0.45 -8.34 -13.00
CA ILE A 89 -1.79 -8.85 -13.31
C ILE A 89 -2.80 -8.45 -12.23
N ARG A 90 -2.37 -8.33 -10.97
CA ARG A 90 -3.25 -8.01 -9.84
C ARG A 90 -3.46 -6.51 -9.62
N SER A 91 -2.52 -5.67 -10.02
CA SER A 91 -2.59 -4.22 -9.81
C SER A 91 -1.95 -3.45 -10.99
N PRO A 92 -2.51 -3.60 -12.21
CA PRO A 92 -1.92 -3.04 -13.42
C PRO A 92 -1.83 -1.51 -13.41
N VAL A 93 -2.83 -0.80 -12.88
CA VAL A 93 -2.84 0.66 -12.82
C VAL A 93 -1.77 1.16 -11.86
N THR A 94 -1.71 0.58 -10.65
CA THR A 94 -0.72 0.96 -9.64
C THR A 94 0.70 0.77 -10.17
N LEU A 95 0.98 -0.38 -10.79
CA LEU A 95 2.31 -0.65 -11.33
C LEU A 95 2.63 0.18 -12.58
N SER A 96 1.65 0.47 -13.43
CA SER A 96 1.83 1.39 -14.57
C SER A 96 2.26 2.77 -14.09
N LEU A 97 1.59 3.31 -13.06
CA LEU A 97 1.96 4.59 -12.47
C LEU A 97 3.38 4.56 -11.90
N ILE A 98 3.73 3.49 -11.16
CA ILE A 98 5.09 3.32 -10.63
C ILE A 98 6.13 3.28 -11.76
N SER A 99 5.88 2.48 -12.80
CA SER A 99 6.79 2.36 -13.95
C SER A 99 6.97 3.69 -14.68
N VAL A 100 5.89 4.45 -14.89
CA VAL A 100 5.95 5.77 -15.52
C VAL A 100 6.69 6.76 -14.63
N SER A 101 6.42 6.82 -13.33
CA SER A 101 7.13 7.70 -12.40
C SER A 101 8.63 7.40 -12.34
N VAL A 102 9.02 6.13 -12.33
CA VAL A 102 10.44 5.72 -12.36
C VAL A 102 11.08 6.09 -13.70
N LEU A 103 10.40 5.84 -14.82
CA LEU A 103 10.90 6.22 -16.14
C LEU A 103 11.09 7.74 -16.25
N VAL A 104 10.11 8.52 -15.81
CA VAL A 104 10.19 9.99 -15.77
C VAL A 104 11.32 10.45 -14.86
N GLY A 105 11.49 9.84 -13.68
CA GLY A 105 12.62 10.11 -12.79
C GLY A 105 13.97 9.86 -13.47
N ILE A 106 14.11 8.79 -14.25
CA ILE A 106 15.34 8.48 -15.00
C ILE A 106 15.60 9.49 -16.11
N ILE A 107 14.61 9.77 -16.97
CA ILE A 107 14.81 10.64 -18.15
C ILE A 107 15.03 12.11 -17.77
N THR A 108 14.49 12.54 -16.62
CA THR A 108 14.67 13.90 -16.10
C THR A 108 15.90 14.02 -15.19
N SER A 109 16.63 12.92 -14.96
CA SER A 109 17.73 12.84 -13.99
C SER A 109 17.30 13.36 -12.61
N LEU A 110 16.13 12.90 -12.15
CA LEU A 110 15.47 13.31 -10.91
C LEU A 110 15.28 14.83 -10.81
N GLY A 111 14.90 15.44 -11.94
CA GLY A 111 14.62 16.87 -12.05
C GLY A 111 15.85 17.75 -12.21
N SER A 112 17.03 17.22 -12.56
CA SER A 112 18.18 18.07 -12.93
C SER A 112 18.08 18.61 -14.36
N GLU A 113 17.40 17.90 -15.26
CA GLU A 113 17.23 18.24 -16.68
C GLU A 113 15.86 18.88 -16.96
N ILE A 114 15.57 19.99 -16.27
CA ILE A 114 14.21 20.58 -16.19
C ILE A 114 13.72 21.15 -17.53
N ILE A 115 14.61 21.77 -18.30
CA ILE A 115 14.26 22.57 -19.50
C ILE A 115 13.68 21.69 -20.62
N ARG A 116 14.13 20.44 -20.74
CA ARG A 116 13.72 19.54 -21.82
C ARG A 116 12.33 18.92 -21.61
N PHE A 117 11.79 19.03 -20.41
CA PHE A 117 10.55 18.38 -19.98
C PHE A 117 9.56 19.36 -19.34
N ASP A 118 9.60 20.63 -19.77
CA ASP A 118 8.73 21.71 -19.32
C ASP A 118 7.22 21.35 -19.40
N TYR A 119 6.84 20.57 -20.41
CA TYR A 119 5.47 20.09 -20.62
C TYR A 119 4.95 19.13 -19.54
N LEU A 120 5.82 18.59 -18.68
CA LEU A 120 5.41 17.77 -17.53
C LEU A 120 5.01 18.63 -16.33
N PHE A 121 5.44 19.89 -16.29
CA PHE A 121 5.12 20.82 -15.22
C PHE A 121 3.70 21.36 -15.34
N TYR A 122 3.19 21.90 -14.23
CA TYR A 122 1.86 22.51 -14.21
C TYR A 122 1.81 23.68 -15.20
N PRO A 123 0.74 23.82 -16.02
CA PRO A 123 0.60 24.92 -16.95
C PRO A 123 0.61 26.26 -16.22
N LEU A 124 1.41 27.21 -16.70
CA LEU A 124 1.42 28.57 -16.17
C LEU A 124 0.15 29.30 -16.61
N ILE A 125 -0.86 29.27 -15.74
CA ILE A 125 -2.15 29.93 -15.92
C ILE A 125 -2.15 31.20 -15.06
N ALA A 126 -2.23 32.36 -15.70
CA ALA A 126 -2.36 33.64 -15.02
C ALA A 126 -3.80 33.79 -14.52
N SER A 127 -4.07 33.30 -13.31
CA SER A 127 -5.41 33.32 -12.71
C SER A 127 -5.39 34.05 -11.37
N SER A 128 -6.43 34.84 -11.11
CA SER A 128 -6.65 35.51 -9.82
C SER A 128 -7.48 34.66 -8.84
N GLY A 129 -8.00 33.51 -9.30
CA GLY A 129 -8.77 32.57 -8.48
C GLY A 129 -9.16 31.28 -9.21
N LEU A 130 -9.81 30.38 -8.49
CA LEU A 130 -10.15 29.02 -8.97
C LEU A 130 -11.06 29.04 -10.20
N ALA A 131 -12.03 29.96 -10.28
CA ALA A 131 -12.97 30.01 -11.40
C ALA A 131 -12.28 30.36 -12.73
N GLU A 132 -11.37 31.34 -12.71
CA GLU A 132 -10.56 31.71 -13.88
C GLU A 132 -9.60 30.57 -14.26
N LEU A 133 -8.95 29.97 -13.28
CA LEU A 133 -8.07 28.81 -13.51
C LEU A 133 -8.82 27.68 -14.23
N LEU A 134 -10.03 27.34 -13.75
CA LEU A 134 -10.84 26.29 -14.37
C LEU A 134 -11.33 26.67 -15.78
N ALA A 135 -11.64 27.94 -16.02
CA ALA A 135 -12.03 28.43 -17.33
C ALA A 135 -10.88 28.35 -18.36
N ASP A 136 -9.65 28.55 -17.90
CA ASP A 136 -8.45 28.47 -18.73
C ASP A 136 -8.01 27.04 -19.05
N ILE A 137 -8.56 26.03 -18.36
CA ILE A 137 -8.46 24.61 -18.75
C ILE A 137 -9.42 24.35 -19.91
N ASN A 138 -9.13 24.97 -21.06
CA ASN A 138 -9.97 24.95 -22.26
C ASN A 138 -9.50 23.95 -23.33
N SER A 139 -8.44 23.19 -23.05
CA SER A 139 -7.90 22.20 -23.98
C SER A 139 -7.43 20.94 -23.26
N VAL A 140 -7.46 19.82 -23.99
CA VAL A 140 -6.97 18.52 -23.48
C VAL A 140 -5.50 18.60 -23.07
N ARG A 141 -4.69 19.39 -23.79
CA ARG A 141 -3.27 19.61 -23.46
C ARG A 141 -3.12 20.25 -22.07
N ILE A 142 -3.86 21.33 -21.80
CA ILE A 142 -3.81 22.02 -20.50
C ILE A 142 -4.32 21.09 -19.41
N ALA A 143 -5.44 20.40 -19.65
CA ALA A 143 -5.99 19.44 -18.70
C ALA A 143 -4.98 18.34 -18.34
N ILE A 144 -4.31 17.72 -19.32
CA ILE A 144 -3.25 16.73 -19.08
C ILE A 144 -2.09 17.35 -18.29
N GLY A 145 -1.68 18.57 -18.64
CA GLY A 145 -0.62 19.30 -17.92
C GLY A 145 -0.94 19.53 -16.44
N THR A 146 -2.21 19.64 -16.04
CA THR A 146 -2.55 19.74 -14.61
C THR A 146 -2.33 18.43 -13.85
N LEU A 147 -2.21 17.30 -14.55
CA LEU A 147 -2.03 15.96 -13.98
C LEU A 147 -0.57 15.51 -14.00
N THR A 148 0.19 15.84 -15.06
CA THR A 148 1.56 15.35 -15.27
C THR A 148 2.57 15.64 -14.15
N PRO A 149 2.43 16.68 -13.30
CA PRO A 149 3.37 16.91 -12.20
C PRO A 149 3.48 15.72 -11.23
N VAL A 150 2.49 14.82 -11.18
CA VAL A 150 2.56 13.62 -10.35
C VAL A 150 3.71 12.67 -10.73
N PHE A 151 4.24 12.77 -11.95
CA PHE A 151 5.33 11.93 -12.42
C PHE A 151 6.72 12.54 -12.20
N LEU A 152 6.81 13.85 -11.98
CA LEU A 152 8.07 14.54 -11.69
C LEU A 152 8.54 14.25 -10.26
N HIS A 153 9.81 13.90 -10.09
CA HIS A 153 10.38 13.61 -8.77
C HIS A 153 11.75 14.22 -8.64
N PHE A 154 11.99 14.88 -7.50
CA PHE A 154 13.24 15.54 -7.16
C PHE A 154 13.94 14.76 -6.05
N GLY A 155 15.03 14.07 -6.40
CA GLY A 155 15.79 13.23 -5.48
C GLY A 155 15.28 11.79 -5.34
N GLU A 156 16.22 10.89 -5.04
CA GLU A 156 16.00 9.44 -4.99
C GLU A 156 15.05 9.04 -3.85
N LEU A 157 15.26 9.60 -2.65
CA LEU A 157 14.45 9.29 -1.48
C LEU A 157 12.98 9.67 -1.71
N HIS A 158 12.73 10.82 -2.33
CA HIS A 158 11.38 11.27 -2.65
C HIS A 158 10.67 10.30 -3.62
N LEU A 159 11.36 9.86 -4.68
CA LEU A 159 10.82 8.86 -5.61
C LEU A 159 10.53 7.54 -4.90
N VAL A 160 11.53 6.96 -4.22
CA VAL A 160 11.39 5.64 -3.56
C VAL A 160 10.25 5.66 -2.54
N PHE A 161 10.17 6.71 -1.74
CA PHE A 161 9.13 6.85 -0.73
C PHE A 161 7.73 6.90 -1.35
N ASN A 162 7.55 7.71 -2.39
CA ASN A 162 6.28 7.77 -3.11
C ASN A 162 5.89 6.42 -3.73
N MET A 163 6.83 5.72 -4.37
CA MET A 163 6.56 4.43 -5.00
C MET A 163 6.20 3.35 -3.97
N LEU A 164 6.84 3.36 -2.80
CA LEU A 164 6.53 2.45 -1.70
C LEU A 164 5.07 2.61 -1.24
N TRP A 165 4.62 3.85 -1.01
CA TRP A 165 3.27 4.11 -0.51
C TRP A 165 2.21 4.01 -1.58
N LEU A 166 2.52 4.43 -2.81
CA LEU A 166 1.66 4.17 -3.96
C LEU A 166 1.43 2.67 -4.13
N TRP A 167 2.48 1.84 -4.03
CA TRP A 167 2.33 0.39 -4.06
C TRP A 167 1.46 -0.12 -2.92
N TYR A 168 1.74 0.30 -1.69
CA TYR A 168 1.04 -0.19 -0.49
C TYR A 168 -0.47 0.11 -0.52
N PHE A 169 -0.85 1.36 -0.79
CA PHE A 169 -2.26 1.77 -0.82
C PHE A 169 -2.92 1.43 -2.16
N GLY A 170 -2.23 1.71 -3.27
CA GLY A 170 -2.76 1.52 -4.63
C GLY A 170 -3.19 0.09 -4.88
N ARG A 171 -2.35 -0.91 -4.56
CA ARG A 171 -2.70 -2.33 -4.78
C ARG A 171 -3.95 -2.78 -4.00
N GLN A 172 -4.14 -2.25 -2.79
CA GLN A 172 -5.28 -2.60 -1.94
C GLN A 172 -6.55 -1.96 -2.50
N LEU A 173 -6.47 -0.69 -2.88
CA LEU A 173 -7.62 0.05 -3.41
C LEU A 173 -8.01 -0.43 -4.82
N GLU A 174 -7.03 -0.74 -5.67
CA GLU A 174 -7.27 -1.25 -7.02
C GLU A 174 -7.97 -2.61 -7.03
N SER A 175 -7.62 -3.48 -6.07
CA SER A 175 -8.28 -4.77 -5.91
C SER A 175 -9.65 -4.67 -5.21
N LEU A 176 -9.84 -3.64 -4.38
CA LEU A 176 -11.06 -3.43 -3.63
C LEU A 176 -12.23 -2.98 -4.50
N GLN A 177 -12.02 -2.01 -5.38
CA GLN A 177 -13.10 -1.34 -6.10
C GLN A 177 -12.99 -1.52 -7.63
N PRO A 178 -14.08 -1.28 -8.40
CA PRO A 178 -13.99 -1.28 -9.84
C PRO A 178 -12.90 -0.33 -10.35
N VAL A 179 -12.19 -0.74 -11.42
CA VAL A 179 -11.04 0.02 -11.94
C VAL A 179 -11.36 1.48 -12.25
N TRP A 180 -12.56 1.78 -12.76
CA TRP A 180 -12.98 3.15 -13.08
C TRP A 180 -13.05 4.05 -11.85
N MET A 181 -13.42 3.49 -10.69
CA MET A 181 -13.54 4.23 -9.44
C MET A 181 -12.17 4.51 -8.83
N PHE A 182 -11.24 3.55 -8.97
CA PHE A 182 -9.85 3.76 -8.61
C PHE A 182 -9.18 4.81 -9.52
N LEU A 183 -9.39 4.74 -10.84
CA LEU A 183 -8.91 5.75 -11.78
C LEU A 183 -9.49 7.13 -11.50
N PHE A 184 -10.79 7.22 -11.17
CA PHE A 184 -11.42 8.47 -10.76
C PHE A 184 -10.73 9.06 -9.52
N LEU A 185 -10.51 8.24 -8.48
CA LEU A 185 -9.80 8.67 -7.28
C LEU A 185 -8.40 9.22 -7.62
N LEU A 186 -7.63 8.51 -8.43
CA LEU A 186 -6.28 8.91 -8.84
C LEU A 186 -6.28 10.23 -9.63
N VAL A 187 -7.16 10.37 -10.62
CA VAL A 187 -7.21 11.58 -11.48
C VAL A 187 -7.68 12.80 -10.69
N VAL A 188 -8.73 12.66 -9.88
CA VAL A 188 -9.26 13.79 -9.11
C VAL A 188 -8.28 14.21 -8.02
N THR A 189 -7.65 13.27 -7.31
CA THR A 189 -6.63 13.61 -6.31
C THR A 189 -5.42 14.27 -6.94
N ALA A 190 -4.93 13.80 -8.09
CA ALA A 190 -3.84 14.43 -8.83
C ALA A 190 -4.18 15.87 -9.23
N PHE A 191 -5.36 16.07 -9.82
CA PHE A 191 -5.84 17.38 -10.22
C PHE A 191 -5.93 18.34 -9.03
N VAL A 192 -6.62 17.92 -7.96
CA VAL A 192 -6.85 18.77 -6.78
C VAL A 192 -5.55 19.06 -6.05
N SER A 193 -4.66 18.09 -5.87
CA SER A 193 -3.38 18.32 -5.19
C SER A 193 -2.50 19.30 -5.97
N ASN A 194 -2.35 19.09 -7.28
CA ASN A 194 -1.49 19.93 -8.12
C ASN A 194 -2.05 21.35 -8.25
N THR A 195 -3.37 21.49 -8.41
CA THR A 195 -4.03 22.79 -8.51
C THR A 195 -3.95 23.55 -7.19
N THR A 196 -4.19 22.88 -6.06
CA THR A 196 -4.03 23.49 -4.72
C THR A 196 -2.61 23.99 -4.53
N GLN A 197 -1.61 23.18 -4.92
CA GLN A 197 -0.22 23.54 -4.84
C GLN A 197 0.11 24.79 -5.68
N TYR A 198 -0.27 24.77 -6.96
CA TYR A 198 -0.04 25.88 -7.88
C TYR A 198 -0.66 27.18 -7.39
N MET A 199 -1.92 27.14 -6.93
CA MET A 199 -2.62 28.32 -6.42
C MET A 199 -1.97 28.92 -5.17
N VAL A 200 -1.30 28.10 -4.34
CA VAL A 200 -0.66 28.57 -3.10
C VAL A 200 0.71 29.18 -3.37
N ILE A 201 1.51 28.61 -4.29
CA ILE A 201 2.90 29.04 -4.50
C ILE A 201 3.08 29.96 -5.71
N GLY A 202 2.18 29.92 -6.69
CA GLY A 202 2.20 30.78 -7.88
C GLY A 202 3.28 30.46 -8.93
N TYR A 203 4.02 29.36 -8.77
CA TYR A 203 4.98 28.84 -9.75
C TYR A 203 4.78 27.35 -9.97
N ASN A 204 5.29 26.83 -11.08
CA ASN A 204 5.04 25.45 -11.49
C ASN A 204 6.17 24.47 -11.15
N ASN A 205 7.31 24.93 -10.61
CA ASN A 205 8.45 24.08 -10.23
C ASN A 205 8.18 23.24 -8.97
N PHE A 206 7.26 22.29 -9.10
CA PHE A 206 6.91 21.29 -8.11
C PHE A 206 6.48 20.01 -8.83
N GLY A 207 6.43 18.90 -8.09
CA GLY A 207 6.06 17.61 -8.65
C GLY A 207 6.22 16.50 -7.63
N GLY A 208 5.52 15.40 -7.88
CA GLY A 208 5.58 14.20 -7.08
C GLY A 208 4.24 13.50 -6.97
N MET A 209 4.28 12.18 -6.80
CA MET A 209 3.07 11.36 -6.59
C MET A 209 2.43 11.62 -5.21
N SER A 210 3.10 12.36 -4.32
CA SER A 210 2.75 12.46 -2.92
C SER A 210 1.34 13.00 -2.69
N GLY A 211 0.90 14.03 -3.42
CA GLY A 211 -0.48 14.54 -3.32
C GLY A 211 -1.54 13.44 -3.54
N VAL A 212 -1.32 12.57 -4.53
CA VAL A 212 -2.17 11.40 -4.77
C VAL A 212 -2.04 10.39 -3.64
N VAL A 213 -0.82 10.08 -3.17
CA VAL A 213 -0.61 9.16 -2.04
C VAL A 213 -1.36 9.63 -0.80
N TYR A 214 -1.32 10.92 -0.46
CA TYR A 214 -2.10 11.52 0.62
C TYR A 214 -3.61 11.37 0.39
N GLY A 215 -4.07 11.53 -0.84
CA GLY A 215 -5.47 11.26 -1.21
C GLY A 215 -5.86 9.79 -1.04
N LEU A 216 -5.00 8.85 -1.44
CA LEU A 216 -5.23 7.43 -1.21
C LEU A 216 -5.28 7.12 0.29
N VAL A 217 -4.45 7.76 1.10
CA VAL A 217 -4.46 7.58 2.57
C VAL A 217 -5.77 8.08 3.17
N GLY A 218 -6.18 9.31 2.83
CA GLY A 218 -7.44 9.88 3.31
C GLY A 218 -8.63 9.00 2.93
N TYR A 219 -8.69 8.57 1.67
CA TYR A 219 -9.71 7.66 1.19
C TYR A 219 -9.71 6.33 1.96
N THR A 220 -8.54 5.69 2.06
CA THR A 220 -8.34 4.41 2.75
C THR A 220 -8.76 4.51 4.22
N TRP A 221 -8.40 5.60 4.92
CA TRP A 221 -8.77 5.82 6.31
C TRP A 221 -10.29 5.88 6.50
N VAL A 222 -11.00 6.62 5.63
CA VAL A 222 -12.48 6.68 5.68
C VAL A 222 -13.08 5.31 5.41
N ILE A 223 -12.66 4.62 4.34
CA ILE A 223 -13.22 3.30 4.02
C ILE A 223 -12.91 2.27 5.11
N HIS A 224 -11.70 2.27 5.66
CA HIS A 224 -11.35 1.39 6.78
C HIS A 224 -12.20 1.68 8.02
N ARG A 225 -12.44 2.95 8.35
CA ARG A 225 -13.20 3.35 9.54
C ARG A 225 -14.70 3.14 9.41
N PHE A 226 -15.27 3.44 8.25
CA PHE A 226 -16.72 3.48 8.04
C PHE A 226 -17.25 2.30 7.21
N MET A 227 -16.38 1.50 6.60
CA MET A 227 -16.76 0.28 5.85
C MET A 227 -15.89 -0.89 6.33
N PRO A 228 -16.04 -1.35 7.58
CA PRO A 228 -15.12 -2.30 8.21
C PRO A 228 -15.06 -3.69 7.52
N ARG A 229 -16.07 -4.01 6.71
CA ARG A 229 -16.11 -5.23 5.89
C ARG A 229 -15.42 -5.08 4.53
N SER A 230 -14.74 -3.96 4.28
CA SER A 230 -13.96 -3.71 3.06
C SER A 230 -12.65 -4.50 3.01
N HIS A 231 -12.27 -5.23 4.06
CA HIS A 231 -11.02 -6.01 4.15
C HIS A 231 -9.73 -5.20 3.90
N ILE A 232 -9.79 -3.86 3.94
CA ILE A 232 -8.60 -3.01 3.92
C ILE A 232 -7.79 -3.27 5.20
N LEU A 233 -6.51 -3.62 5.02
CA LEU A 233 -5.60 -3.91 6.10
C LEU A 233 -4.75 -2.68 6.41
N ILE A 234 -5.27 -1.77 7.24
CA ILE A 234 -4.44 -0.76 7.88
C ILE A 234 -3.94 -1.31 9.22
N ASN A 235 -2.67 -1.70 9.29
CA ASN A 235 -2.02 -1.92 10.58
C ASN A 235 -1.78 -0.55 11.23
N THR A 236 -2.31 -0.31 12.44
CA THR A 236 -2.14 0.95 13.17
C THR A 236 -0.67 1.38 13.26
N ASN A 237 0.25 0.44 13.49
CA ASN A 237 1.67 0.74 13.58
C ASN A 237 2.24 1.18 12.22
N MET A 238 1.77 0.59 11.12
CA MET A 238 2.17 0.99 9.77
C MET A 238 1.62 2.36 9.40
N PHE A 239 0.39 2.67 9.82
CA PHE A 239 -0.20 3.99 9.61
C PHE A 239 0.52 5.08 10.42
N VAL A 240 0.85 4.79 11.68
CA VAL A 240 1.67 5.71 12.51
C VAL A 240 3.04 5.89 11.89
N PHE A 241 3.69 4.81 11.46
CA PHE A 241 4.97 4.88 10.75
C PHE A 241 4.86 5.72 9.47
N PHE A 242 3.80 5.54 8.68
CA PHE A 242 3.53 6.35 7.50
C PHE A 242 3.48 7.84 7.85
N VAL A 243 2.66 8.22 8.83
CA VAL A 243 2.51 9.61 9.25
C VAL A 243 3.85 10.19 9.72
N ILE A 244 4.61 9.45 10.53
CA ILE A 244 5.95 9.89 10.98
C ILE A 244 6.87 10.07 9.77
N ALA A 245 6.89 9.10 8.86
CA ALA A 245 7.77 9.14 7.70
C ALA A 245 7.40 10.25 6.71
N LEU A 246 6.13 10.63 6.63
CA LEU A 246 5.67 11.82 5.90
C LEU A 246 6.28 13.10 6.47
N PHE A 247 6.16 13.32 7.78
CA PHE A 247 6.75 14.48 8.46
C PHE A 247 8.27 14.51 8.29
N LEU A 248 8.94 13.37 8.43
CA LEU A 248 10.38 13.27 8.22
C LEU A 248 10.78 13.58 6.77
N MET A 249 9.99 13.15 5.78
CA MET A 249 10.26 13.44 4.38
C MET A 249 10.14 14.94 4.07
N GLU A 250 9.17 15.65 4.68
CA GLU A 250 9.06 17.11 4.55
C GLU A 250 10.29 17.84 5.11
N ILE A 251 10.83 17.36 6.24
CA ILE A 251 12.01 17.95 6.88
C ILE A 251 13.30 17.63 6.10
N VAL A 252 13.50 16.36 5.73
CA VAL A 252 14.78 15.87 5.15
C VAL A 252 14.85 16.10 3.64
N GLY A 253 13.71 15.98 2.93
CA GLY A 253 13.65 16.12 1.48
C GLY A 253 13.68 17.55 0.98
N SER A 254 13.76 18.55 1.88
CA SER A 254 13.62 19.98 1.54
C SER A 254 12.36 20.29 0.72
N SER A 255 11.33 19.45 0.86
CA SER A 255 10.10 19.45 0.07
C SER A 255 9.02 20.36 0.67
N TRP A 256 9.42 21.37 1.46
CA TRP A 256 8.55 22.42 2.02
C TRP A 256 7.65 23.08 0.96
N ILE A 257 8.06 23.02 -0.31
CA ILE A 257 7.29 23.52 -1.43
C ILE A 257 5.98 22.74 -1.60
N ALA A 258 5.88 21.43 -1.32
CA ALA A 258 4.74 20.59 -1.70
C ALA A 258 3.64 20.40 -0.62
N THR A 259 3.70 21.12 0.51
CA THR A 259 2.76 20.91 1.64
C THR A 259 1.30 21.17 1.24
N ALA A 260 1.05 22.14 0.36
CA ALA A 260 -0.30 22.42 -0.13
C ALA A 260 -0.86 21.28 -1.01
N ALA A 261 0.00 20.61 -1.79
CA ALA A 261 -0.37 19.41 -2.54
C ALA A 261 -0.80 18.28 -1.60
N HIS A 262 -0.06 18.07 -0.51
CA HIS A 262 -0.36 17.04 0.49
C HIS A 262 -1.72 17.28 1.16
N VAL A 263 -1.96 18.51 1.63
CA VAL A 263 -3.23 18.89 2.25
C VAL A 263 -4.39 18.77 1.26
N GLY A 264 -4.25 19.33 0.06
CA GLY A 264 -5.28 19.25 -0.98
C GLY A 264 -5.61 17.81 -1.38
N GLY A 265 -4.58 16.97 -1.55
CA GLY A 265 -4.73 15.55 -1.81
C GLY A 265 -5.47 14.82 -0.69
N LEU A 266 -5.04 14.99 0.57
CA LEU A 266 -5.66 14.36 1.74
C LEU A 266 -7.13 14.73 1.88
N VAL A 267 -7.46 16.03 1.81
CA VAL A 267 -8.83 16.52 1.90
C VAL A 267 -9.68 15.96 0.78
N CYS A 268 -9.17 15.95 -0.46
CA CYS A 268 -9.85 15.34 -1.60
C CYS A 268 -10.15 13.85 -1.36
N GLY A 269 -9.16 13.09 -0.90
CA GLY A 269 -9.31 11.67 -0.57
C GLY A 269 -10.36 11.41 0.51
N LEU A 270 -10.34 12.19 1.59
CA LEU A 270 -11.32 12.12 2.68
C LEU A 270 -12.74 12.38 2.14
N LEU A 271 -12.93 13.45 1.35
CA LEU A 271 -14.23 13.80 0.80
C LEU A 271 -14.78 12.73 -0.15
N ILE A 272 -13.94 12.20 -1.05
CA ILE A 272 -14.33 11.10 -1.94
C ILE A 272 -14.69 9.86 -1.11
N GLY A 273 -13.89 9.53 -0.09
CA GLY A 273 -14.16 8.40 0.81
C GLY A 273 -15.50 8.54 1.53
N ILE A 274 -15.81 9.74 2.02
CA ILE A 274 -17.07 10.02 2.72
C ILE A 274 -18.24 9.87 1.74
N ALA A 275 -18.14 10.46 0.55
CA ALA A 275 -19.17 10.36 -0.49
C ALA A 275 -19.44 8.90 -0.86
N VAL A 276 -18.38 8.09 -1.02
CA VAL A 276 -18.49 6.65 -1.29
C VAL A 276 -19.16 5.91 -0.15
N ALA A 277 -18.72 6.12 1.09
CA ALA A 277 -19.30 5.45 2.25
C ALA A 277 -20.80 5.79 2.40
N ILE A 278 -21.18 7.06 2.20
CA ILE A 278 -22.57 7.50 2.20
C ILE A 278 -23.35 6.83 1.08
N TYR A 279 -22.85 6.87 -0.15
CA TYR A 279 -23.53 6.28 -1.32
C TYR A 279 -23.77 4.77 -1.14
N TYR A 280 -22.76 4.03 -0.69
CA TYR A 280 -22.88 2.60 -0.47
C TYR A 280 -23.90 2.27 0.63
N ARG A 281 -23.88 2.98 1.76
CA ARG A 281 -24.79 2.72 2.87
C ARG A 281 -26.23 3.17 2.60
N THR A 282 -26.40 4.34 1.96
CA THR A 282 -27.73 4.96 1.82
C THR A 282 -28.44 4.59 0.53
N VAL A 283 -27.72 4.59 -0.61
CA VAL A 283 -28.29 4.32 -1.93
C VAL A 283 -28.24 2.83 -2.24
N LEU A 284 -27.06 2.21 -2.10
CA LEU A 284 -26.90 0.78 -2.40
C LEU A 284 -27.34 -0.14 -1.27
N LYS A 285 -27.52 0.39 -0.05
CA LYS A 285 -27.83 -0.37 1.17
C LYS A 285 -26.83 -1.51 1.42
N ARG A 286 -25.54 -1.22 1.24
CA ARG A 286 -24.42 -2.15 1.41
C ARG A 286 -23.41 -1.60 2.41
N ASP A 287 -22.90 -2.49 3.26
CA ASP A 287 -21.82 -2.19 4.22
C ASP A 287 -20.42 -2.58 3.71
N ILE A 288 -20.32 -3.00 2.44
CA ILE A 288 -19.09 -3.45 1.80
C ILE A 288 -18.86 -2.63 0.54
N VAL A 289 -17.67 -2.04 0.42
CA VAL A 289 -17.18 -1.43 -0.83
C VAL A 289 -16.55 -2.53 -1.69
N GLY A 290 -16.91 -2.58 -2.97
CA GLY A 290 -16.30 -3.51 -3.92
C GLY A 290 -17.22 -4.60 -4.47
N LYS A 291 -16.61 -5.61 -5.10
CA LYS A 291 -17.32 -6.76 -5.66
C LYS A 291 -17.89 -7.60 -4.52
N MET A 292 -19.17 -7.93 -4.60
CA MET A 292 -19.78 -8.96 -3.75
C MET A 292 -19.02 -10.26 -4.06
N ILE A 293 -18.36 -10.84 -3.05
CA ILE A 293 -18.02 -12.26 -3.12
C ILE A 293 -19.38 -12.94 -3.21
N ARG A 294 -19.71 -13.50 -4.39
CA ARG A 294 -20.83 -14.43 -4.46
C ARG A 294 -20.40 -15.59 -3.57
N GLU A 295 -21.08 -15.74 -2.42
CA GLU A 295 -21.05 -17.01 -1.71
C GLU A 295 -21.51 -18.05 -2.73
N GLU A 296 -20.61 -18.90 -3.18
CA GLU A 296 -20.95 -20.04 -4.01
C GLU A 296 -21.93 -20.89 -3.18
N ALA A 297 -23.17 -20.95 -3.68
CA ALA A 297 -24.27 -21.74 -3.14
C ALA A 297 -24.09 -23.23 -3.45
#